data_AF-A0A315W6H6-F1
#
_entry.id   AF-A0A315W6H6-F1
#
_cell.length_a   1.000
_cell.length_b   1.000
_cell.length_c   1.000
_cell.angle_alpha   90.00
_cell.angle_beta   90.00
_cell.angle_gamma   90.00
#
_symmetry.space_group_name_H-M   'P 1'
#
loop_
_entity.id
_entity.type
_entity.pdbx_description
1 polymer ?
#
loop_
_entity_poly.entity_id
_entity_poly.type
_entity_poly.pdbx_seq_one_letter_code
_entity_poly.pdbx_strand_id
1 'polypeptide(L)'
;MVFGTELRQILDIPAGESCALHQNVSLLLRRFTFQIKQTYGGTSSAQMDQNSRGLMDFTSVINPAARQHHSYAFSHLGGIKAFIQSLDRPESQQAATAVLEKADQHVGRPLSNTASSLVDYKGCETVFGHVYLSGCDMSRKEVSVCVKLLLSLHAVAQLRADGQQQWPVPYRRFDRRPPADSYCEALYPFCPTGDRDGRFPAIRDSDVVSVYRLQTPVWEFKYGDVLGKFHIMHDAIGFSSLKTGANYTMEWYELFQLGNCTFPHLRPEMFAPFWCNQGAACFFEGIDDLHWSQNGTLEKIGEVTGSQFNAMAQWVQDDNETGIYYETWTVRSDPGPNATVWFESYDCSQFVHRTYKKLAELGAKLSSGSQTNYTKIYLYSGEPRYLGNDSAIFGQPALKNLATDIQQFYHMFRPHQSIFDLAFSLLEAYKEVVLDKNFYLYYNFEYWHLPMKHPYVQITYEEVPLP
;
A
#
# COMPACT_ATOMS: atom_id res chain seq x y z
N MET A 1 14.73 -4.63 -36.18
CA MET A 1 14.79 -3.19 -36.48
C MET A 1 13.38 -2.68 -36.83
N VAL A 2 12.41 -2.90 -35.93
CA VAL A 2 10.98 -2.52 -36.10
C VAL A 2 10.46 -2.16 -34.70
N PHE A 3 10.83 -0.98 -34.22
CA PHE A 3 10.43 -0.43 -32.90
C PHE A 3 10.37 1.11 -32.94
N GLY A 4 10.46 1.73 -34.13
CA GLY A 4 10.68 3.17 -34.30
C GLY A 4 9.50 3.96 -34.89
N THR A 5 8.39 3.29 -35.21
CA THR A 5 7.25 3.88 -35.93
C THR A 5 6.07 4.21 -35.03
N GLU A 6 5.72 3.35 -34.07
CA GLU A 6 4.52 3.54 -33.22
C GLU A 6 4.73 4.60 -32.13
N LEU A 7 5.97 4.79 -31.66
CA LEU A 7 6.29 5.80 -30.64
C LEU A 7 6.24 7.25 -31.16
N ARG A 8 6.13 7.47 -32.49
CA ARG A 8 6.05 8.81 -33.09
C ARG A 8 4.65 9.43 -33.04
N GLN A 9 3.60 8.66 -32.76
CA GLN A 9 2.22 9.17 -32.72
C GLN A 9 1.75 9.57 -31.31
N ILE A 10 2.57 9.34 -30.28
CA ILE A 10 2.22 9.57 -28.86
C ILE A 10 2.79 10.90 -28.33
N LEU A 11 3.84 11.44 -28.97
CA LEU A 11 4.62 12.56 -28.47
C LEU A 11 4.68 13.68 -29.52
N ASP A 12 3.78 14.65 -29.38
CA ASP A 12 3.70 15.84 -30.24
C ASP A 12 4.81 16.85 -29.84
N ILE A 13 6.06 16.46 -30.10
CA ILE A 13 7.28 17.19 -29.72
C ILE A 13 7.99 17.68 -31.00
N PRO A 14 8.33 18.97 -31.11
CA PRO A 14 9.06 19.50 -32.26
C PRO A 14 10.39 18.77 -32.51
N ALA A 15 10.70 18.54 -33.79
CA ALA A 15 11.85 17.76 -34.22
C ALA A 15 13.19 18.48 -33.97
N GLY A 16 13.72 18.35 -32.75
CA GLY A 16 15.04 18.88 -32.36
C GLY A 16 15.76 18.08 -31.26
N GLU A 17 15.07 17.68 -30.19
CA GLU A 17 15.73 17.24 -28.93
C GLU A 17 15.47 15.78 -28.55
N SER A 18 14.93 14.97 -29.47
CA SER A 18 14.38 13.64 -29.17
C SER A 18 15.41 12.55 -28.79
N CYS A 19 16.62 12.55 -29.38
CA CYS A 19 17.51 11.37 -29.31
C CYS A 19 18.14 11.11 -27.93
N ALA A 20 18.56 12.15 -27.20
CA ALA A 20 19.24 11.97 -25.91
C ALA A 20 18.26 11.65 -24.78
N LEU A 21 17.12 12.34 -24.74
CA LEU A 21 16.07 12.13 -23.74
C LEU A 21 15.47 10.73 -23.84
N HIS A 22 15.16 10.27 -25.06
CA HIS A 22 14.58 8.95 -25.30
C HIS A 22 15.49 7.81 -24.84
N GLN A 23 16.82 7.93 -25.02
CA GLN A 23 17.78 6.94 -24.52
C GLN A 23 17.89 6.96 -23.00
N ASN A 24 17.99 8.14 -22.37
CA ASN A 24 18.16 8.26 -20.92
C ASN A 24 16.91 7.83 -20.14
N VAL A 25 15.71 8.22 -20.58
CA VAL A 25 14.45 7.80 -19.95
C VAL A 25 14.23 6.29 -20.16
N SER A 26 14.53 5.74 -21.34
CA SER A 26 14.50 4.29 -21.56
C SER A 26 15.52 3.53 -20.69
N LEU A 27 16.70 4.11 -20.41
CA LEU A 27 17.70 3.53 -19.52
C LEU A 27 17.28 3.60 -18.04
N LEU A 28 16.61 4.68 -17.63
CA LEU A 28 16.02 4.79 -16.30
C LEU A 28 14.92 3.74 -16.11
N LEU A 29 13.95 3.69 -17.03
CA LEU A 29 12.86 2.71 -17.02
C LEU A 29 13.34 1.26 -17.13
N ARG A 30 14.41 0.97 -17.88
CA ARG A 30 15.06 -0.36 -17.88
C ARG A 30 15.76 -0.70 -16.57
N ARG A 31 16.20 0.28 -15.77
CA ARG A 31 16.68 0.04 -14.40
C ARG A 31 15.53 -0.19 -13.41
N PHE A 32 14.33 0.33 -13.69
CA PHE A 32 13.11 -0.01 -12.98
C PHE A 32 12.55 -1.41 -13.32
N THR A 33 12.95 -2.06 -14.43
CA THR A 33 12.17 -3.17 -15.04
C THR A 33 12.94 -4.49 -15.15
N PHE A 34 12.69 -5.40 -14.21
CA PHE A 34 13.13 -6.81 -14.17
C PHE A 34 12.59 -7.40 -12.84
N GLN A 35 12.06 -8.63 -12.69
CA GLN A 35 11.82 -9.85 -13.50
C GLN A 35 10.62 -10.59 -12.86
N ILE A 36 10.08 -11.62 -13.53
CA ILE A 36 9.98 -13.00 -12.99
C ILE A 36 10.10 -13.95 -14.19
N LYS A 37 10.33 -15.25 -13.95
CA LYS A 37 10.65 -16.25 -14.99
C LYS A 37 9.49 -17.22 -15.19
N GLN A 38 8.86 -17.22 -16.37
CA GLN A 38 8.28 -18.47 -16.90
C GLN A 38 8.17 -18.54 -18.42
N THR A 39 8.08 -19.78 -18.89
CA THR A 39 8.08 -20.21 -20.29
C THR A 39 6.65 -20.25 -20.81
N TYR A 40 6.40 -19.68 -22.00
CA TYR A 40 5.58 -20.18 -23.13
C TYR A 40 5.12 -19.00 -23.99
N GLY A 41 5.10 -19.19 -25.31
CA GLY A 41 4.88 -18.11 -26.27
C GLY A 41 3.46 -18.09 -26.86
N GLY A 42 2.92 -16.89 -27.03
CA GLY A 42 1.71 -16.61 -27.79
C GLY A 42 1.67 -15.13 -28.18
N THR A 43 1.59 -14.83 -29.47
CA THR A 43 1.44 -13.46 -30.00
C THR A 43 -0.03 -13.12 -30.22
N SER A 44 -0.38 -11.83 -30.13
CA SER A 44 -1.71 -11.31 -29.77
C SER A 44 -1.63 -9.76 -29.79
N SER A 45 -1.99 -9.12 -30.91
CA SER A 45 -1.91 -7.65 -31.09
C SER A 45 -3.30 -7.01 -30.97
N ALA A 46 -3.43 -5.99 -30.13
CA ALA A 46 -4.62 -5.15 -30.03
C ALA A 46 -4.25 -3.66 -30.14
N GLN A 47 -5.13 -2.87 -30.74
CA GLN A 47 -4.90 -1.47 -31.14
C GLN A 47 -5.73 -0.54 -30.23
N MET A 48 -5.12 0.51 -29.68
CA MET A 48 -5.69 1.29 -28.56
C MET A 48 -6.23 2.66 -28.99
N ASP A 49 -7.33 3.09 -28.35
CA ASP A 49 -8.07 4.34 -28.60
C ASP A 49 -7.42 5.57 -27.91
N GLN A 50 -7.62 6.76 -28.46
CA GLN A 50 -6.83 7.98 -28.19
C GLN A 50 -7.43 8.96 -27.15
N ASN A 51 -8.54 8.63 -26.48
CA ASN A 51 -9.28 9.58 -25.64
C ASN A 51 -9.37 9.21 -24.15
N SER A 52 -8.28 9.35 -23.38
CA SER A 52 -8.37 9.45 -21.91
C SER A 52 -7.36 10.44 -21.33
N ARG A 53 -7.84 11.33 -20.44
CA ARG A 53 -7.03 12.34 -19.73
C ARG A 53 -6.49 11.74 -18.42
N GLY A 54 -5.27 12.13 -18.06
CA GLY A 54 -4.45 11.43 -17.07
C GLY A 54 -5.06 11.27 -15.67
N LEU A 55 -5.18 10.01 -15.24
CA LEU A 55 -5.16 9.60 -13.84
C LEU A 55 -3.79 8.96 -13.53
N MET A 56 -3.28 9.21 -12.33
CA MET A 56 -2.14 8.49 -11.78
C MET A 56 -2.55 7.06 -11.46
N ASP A 57 -1.93 6.09 -12.13
CA ASP A 57 -2.14 4.66 -11.89
C ASP A 57 -0.86 4.02 -11.35
N PHE A 58 -1.02 3.13 -10.37
CA PHE A 58 0.07 2.66 -9.51
C PHE A 58 1.07 1.71 -10.22
N THR A 59 0.76 1.38 -11.48
CA THR A 59 1.53 0.53 -12.40
C THR A 59 2.90 1.10 -12.77
N SER A 60 3.15 2.39 -12.52
CA SER A 60 4.42 3.06 -12.83
C SER A 60 5.54 2.83 -11.80
N VAL A 61 5.26 2.21 -10.64
CA VAL A 61 6.17 2.22 -9.49
C VAL A 61 6.71 0.83 -9.09
N ILE A 62 6.08 -0.27 -9.50
CA ILE A 62 6.38 -1.60 -8.96
C ILE A 62 6.71 -2.62 -10.06
N ASN A 63 7.95 -3.09 -10.09
CA ASN A 63 8.42 -4.20 -10.95
C ASN A 63 9.57 -4.95 -10.24
N PRO A 64 9.37 -6.17 -9.71
CA PRO A 64 10.32 -6.76 -8.76
C PRO A 64 10.91 -8.15 -9.12
N ALA A 65 12.17 -8.19 -9.60
CA ALA A 65 13.25 -9.14 -9.20
C ALA A 65 14.53 -9.07 -10.07
N ALA A 66 15.72 -9.24 -9.48
CA ALA A 66 16.87 -9.82 -10.21
C ALA A 66 17.98 -10.35 -9.29
N ARG A 67 18.46 -11.57 -9.59
CA ARG A 67 19.82 -12.10 -9.30
C ARG A 67 20.14 -13.13 -10.40
N GLN A 68 21.37 -13.38 -10.86
CA GLN A 68 22.71 -12.87 -10.49
C GLN A 68 23.46 -12.44 -11.76
N HIS A 69 24.37 -11.47 -11.66
CA HIS A 69 25.77 -11.55 -12.13
C HIS A 69 26.45 -10.19 -11.85
N HIS A 70 27.50 -10.20 -11.02
CA HIS A 70 28.36 -9.03 -10.83
C HIS A 70 29.42 -8.94 -11.94
N SER A 71 29.94 -7.73 -12.16
CA SER A 71 30.85 -7.29 -13.23
C SER A 71 30.18 -6.95 -14.57
N TYR A 72 30.69 -5.90 -15.24
CA TYR A 72 30.21 -5.27 -16.50
C TYR A 72 28.95 -4.37 -16.43
N ALA A 73 28.99 -3.30 -15.62
CA ALA A 73 28.01 -2.20 -15.73
C ALA A 73 28.51 -0.80 -15.25
N PHE A 74 29.79 -0.45 -15.41
CA PHE A 74 30.30 0.89 -15.08
C PHE A 74 31.18 1.49 -16.19
N SER A 75 30.54 2.07 -17.20
CA SER A 75 31.22 2.85 -18.24
C SER A 75 30.32 3.90 -18.93
N HIS A 76 29.48 4.64 -18.20
CA HIS A 76 28.77 5.84 -18.73
C HIS A 76 28.33 6.85 -17.64
N LEU A 77 29.27 7.34 -16.82
CA LEU A 77 29.00 8.46 -15.89
C LEU A 77 28.70 9.80 -16.62
N GLY A 78 29.17 9.97 -17.86
CA GLY A 78 29.01 11.21 -18.62
C GLY A 78 27.56 11.55 -19.00
N GLY A 79 26.72 10.57 -19.32
CA GLY A 79 25.33 10.82 -19.75
C GLY A 79 24.43 11.34 -18.63
N ILE A 80 24.63 10.86 -17.40
CA ILE A 80 23.85 11.27 -16.24
C ILE A 80 24.22 12.70 -15.82
N LYS A 81 25.50 13.08 -15.89
CA LYS A 81 25.96 14.44 -15.59
C LYS A 81 25.40 15.47 -16.58
N ALA A 82 25.32 15.12 -17.86
CA ALA A 82 24.66 15.94 -18.88
C ALA A 82 23.15 16.10 -18.62
N PHE A 83 22.47 15.03 -18.20
CA PHE A 83 21.04 15.09 -17.84
C PHE A 83 20.75 16.01 -16.64
N ILE A 84 21.59 15.99 -15.60
CA ILE A 84 21.48 16.95 -14.48
C ILE A 84 21.63 18.38 -14.98
N GLN A 85 22.61 18.63 -15.85
CA GLN A 85 22.89 19.97 -16.37
C GLN A 85 21.79 20.52 -17.30
N SER A 86 20.92 19.66 -17.84
CA SER A 86 19.74 20.04 -18.63
C SER A 86 18.46 20.28 -17.82
N LEU A 87 18.50 20.26 -16.48
CA LEU A 87 17.33 20.58 -15.66
C LEU A 87 17.22 22.10 -15.45
N ASP A 88 16.12 22.72 -15.89
CA ASP A 88 15.91 24.18 -15.82
C ASP A 88 15.80 24.76 -14.39
N ARG A 89 15.57 23.91 -13.37
CA ARG A 89 15.42 24.34 -11.97
C ARG A 89 16.66 24.01 -11.14
N PRO A 90 17.30 25.01 -10.49
CA PRO A 90 18.48 24.78 -9.64
C PRO A 90 18.25 23.77 -8.51
N GLU A 91 17.06 23.75 -7.92
CA GLU A 91 16.66 22.81 -6.86
C GLU A 91 16.66 21.36 -7.37
N SER A 92 16.14 21.13 -8.58
CA SER A 92 16.16 19.82 -9.24
C SER A 92 17.58 19.38 -9.61
N GLN A 93 18.45 20.31 -10.02
CA GLN A 93 19.88 20.01 -10.22
C GLN A 93 20.57 19.59 -8.91
N GLN A 94 20.27 20.30 -7.82
CA GLN A 94 20.87 20.06 -6.51
C GLN A 94 20.41 18.72 -5.91
N ALA A 95 19.12 18.40 -5.99
CA ALA A 95 18.58 17.12 -5.54
C ALA A 95 19.17 15.93 -6.33
N ALA A 96 19.20 16.02 -7.67
CA ALA A 96 19.77 14.98 -8.51
C ALA A 96 21.29 14.80 -8.29
N THR A 97 22.03 15.89 -8.08
CA THR A 97 23.47 15.84 -7.75
C THR A 97 23.71 15.16 -6.40
N ALA A 98 22.95 15.52 -5.36
CA ALA A 98 23.09 14.94 -4.03
C ALA A 98 22.80 13.43 -3.99
N VAL A 99 21.86 12.95 -4.82
CA VAL A 99 21.59 11.52 -5.00
C VAL A 99 22.78 10.80 -5.63
N LEU A 100 23.42 11.39 -6.64
CA LEU A 100 24.61 10.81 -7.27
C LEU A 100 25.85 10.83 -6.38
N GLU A 101 26.10 11.91 -5.64
CA GLU A 101 27.23 12.00 -4.72
C GLU A 101 27.12 10.96 -3.58
N LYS A 102 25.91 10.76 -3.02
CA LYS A 102 25.66 9.68 -2.05
C LYS A 102 25.85 8.28 -2.66
N ALA A 103 25.48 8.08 -3.92
CA ALA A 103 25.64 6.81 -4.62
C ALA A 103 27.13 6.46 -4.87
N ASP A 104 27.94 7.44 -5.30
CA ASP A 104 29.37 7.24 -5.57
C ASP A 104 30.16 6.91 -4.29
N GLN A 105 29.80 7.55 -3.16
CA GLN A 105 30.40 7.27 -1.85
C GLN A 105 30.21 5.82 -1.35
N HIS A 106 29.18 5.11 -1.84
CA HIS A 106 28.89 3.73 -1.44
C HIS A 106 29.63 2.66 -2.26
N VAL A 107 30.32 3.04 -3.35
CA VAL A 107 31.03 2.10 -4.25
C VAL A 107 32.55 2.06 -3.98
N GLY A 108 33.09 3.03 -3.24
CA GLY A 108 34.53 3.30 -3.12
C GLY A 108 35.33 2.57 -2.02
N ARG A 109 35.02 1.32 -1.63
CA ARG A 109 35.87 0.56 -0.67
C ARG A 109 36.22 -0.86 -1.14
N PRO A 110 37.50 -1.13 -1.49
CA PRO A 110 38.00 -2.50 -1.64
C PRO A 110 38.12 -3.22 -0.28
N LEU A 111 37.90 -4.53 -0.29
CA LEU A 111 38.24 -5.42 0.83
C LEU A 111 39.72 -5.80 0.75
N SER A 112 40.53 -5.40 1.74
CA SER A 112 41.85 -6.00 1.97
C SER A 112 42.28 -5.99 3.45
N ASN A 113 42.35 -7.20 4.00
CA ASN A 113 43.06 -7.74 5.16
C ASN A 113 43.92 -6.84 6.09
N THR A 114 43.60 -6.98 7.39
CA THR A 114 44.51 -7.12 8.56
C THR A 114 45.89 -6.45 8.56
N ALA A 115 46.06 -5.47 9.46
CA ALA A 115 47.26 -5.37 10.30
C ALA A 115 46.93 -4.67 11.63
N SER A 116 47.59 -5.11 12.69
CA SER A 116 47.48 -4.61 14.07
C SER A 116 48.06 -3.20 14.27
N SER A 117 47.36 -2.36 15.03
CA SER A 117 47.99 -1.37 15.91
C SER A 117 47.15 -1.14 17.17
N LEU A 118 47.78 -1.26 18.34
CA LEU A 118 47.21 -0.69 19.57
C LEU A 118 47.36 0.84 19.49
N VAL A 119 46.30 1.57 19.81
CA VAL A 119 46.39 2.99 20.17
C VAL A 119 45.68 3.18 21.51
N ASP A 120 46.46 3.68 22.46
CA ASP A 120 46.09 3.87 23.86
C ASP A 120 45.16 5.09 24.01
N TYR A 121 43.90 4.87 24.40
CA TYR A 121 42.93 5.96 24.66
C TYR A 121 42.92 6.30 26.16
N LYS A 122 43.87 7.13 26.58
CA LYS A 122 43.77 7.90 27.82
C LYS A 122 43.10 9.24 27.55
N GLY A 123 42.15 9.61 28.42
CA GLY A 123 41.64 10.99 28.50
C GLY A 123 40.19 11.15 28.05
N CYS A 124 39.26 10.87 28.98
CA CYS A 124 37.96 11.53 28.98
C CYS A 124 37.57 11.79 30.44
N GLU A 125 38.05 12.91 30.98
CA GLU A 125 37.69 13.34 32.34
C GLU A 125 36.21 13.70 32.41
N THR A 126 35.56 13.21 33.46
CA THR A 126 34.12 13.40 33.66
C THR A 126 33.85 14.81 34.21
N VAL A 127 33.43 15.73 33.35
CA VAL A 127 32.98 17.06 33.78
C VAL A 127 31.59 16.94 34.41
N PHE A 128 31.54 16.56 35.68
CA PHE A 128 30.35 16.72 36.51
C PHE A 128 30.15 18.20 36.82
N GLY A 129 29.22 18.84 36.10
CA GLY A 129 28.76 20.19 36.41
C GLY A 129 28.04 20.20 37.77
N HIS A 130 28.67 20.78 38.78
CA HIS A 130 28.05 21.04 40.07
C HIS A 130 26.91 22.06 39.91
N VAL A 131 25.66 21.57 39.84
CA VAL A 131 24.48 22.40 40.08
C VAL A 131 24.36 22.63 41.58
N TYR A 132 24.69 23.84 42.03
CA TYR A 132 24.43 24.29 43.40
C TYR A 132 22.92 24.42 43.62
N LEU A 133 22.29 23.41 44.21
CA LEU A 133 20.99 23.55 44.85
C LEU A 133 21.17 24.16 46.24
N SER A 134 21.10 25.49 46.32
CA SER A 134 21.14 26.21 47.59
C SER A 134 19.82 26.05 48.35
N GLY A 135 19.89 25.57 49.59
CA GLY A 135 18.94 25.91 50.64
C GLY A 135 17.50 25.40 50.48
N CYS A 136 17.29 24.10 50.70
CA CYS A 136 16.00 23.61 51.20
C CYS A 136 16.28 22.59 52.30
N ASP A 137 16.18 23.03 53.56
CA ASP A 137 16.54 22.24 54.74
C ASP A 137 15.39 21.27 55.10
N MET A 138 15.17 20.29 54.22
CA MET A 138 14.09 19.32 54.34
C MET A 138 14.38 18.35 55.49
N SER A 139 13.43 18.22 56.41
CA SER A 139 13.51 17.26 57.50
C SER A 139 13.58 15.82 56.98
N ARG A 140 14.15 14.91 57.78
CA ARG A 140 14.21 13.47 57.48
C ARG A 140 12.84 12.85 57.11
N LYS A 141 11.74 13.44 57.60
CA LYS A 141 10.37 13.02 57.26
C LYS A 141 9.99 13.43 55.83
N GLU A 142 10.29 14.66 55.43
CA GLU A 142 9.99 15.19 54.09
C GLU A 142 10.81 14.49 53.02
N VAL A 143 12.11 14.24 53.27
CA VAL A 143 12.94 13.42 52.37
C VAL A 143 12.36 12.01 52.21
N SER A 144 11.90 11.38 53.31
CA SER A 144 11.24 10.07 53.25
C SER A 144 9.92 10.09 52.47
N VAL A 145 9.12 11.16 52.60
CA VAL A 145 7.89 11.36 51.82
C VAL A 145 8.22 11.55 50.34
N CYS A 146 9.18 12.40 49.97
CA CYS A 146 9.55 12.62 48.57
C CYS A 146 10.14 11.36 47.92
N VAL A 147 10.98 10.59 48.62
CA VAL A 147 11.49 9.30 48.11
C VAL A 147 10.35 8.29 47.94
N LYS A 148 9.41 8.19 48.88
CA LYS A 148 8.21 7.34 48.73
C LYS A 148 7.33 7.80 47.57
N LEU A 149 7.15 9.11 47.39
CA LEU A 149 6.36 9.69 46.31
C LEU A 149 7.00 9.36 44.95
N LEU A 150 8.31 9.55 44.80
CA LEU A 150 9.09 9.21 43.61
C LEU A 150 9.05 7.71 43.29
N LEU A 151 9.15 6.85 44.29
CA LEU A 151 9.02 5.39 44.13
C LEU A 151 7.59 5.00 43.71
N SER A 152 6.56 5.62 44.30
CA SER A 152 5.17 5.39 43.87
C SER A 152 4.88 5.96 42.48
N LEU A 153 5.51 7.06 42.08
CA LEU A 153 5.42 7.59 40.71
C LEU A 153 6.13 6.67 39.72
N HIS A 154 7.26 6.05 40.07
CA HIS A 154 7.89 4.99 39.26
C HIS A 154 6.98 3.76 39.13
N ALA A 155 6.37 3.29 40.23
CA ALA A 155 5.45 2.17 40.19
C ALA A 155 4.19 2.45 39.36
N VAL A 156 3.62 3.66 39.45
CA VAL A 156 2.47 4.11 38.65
C VAL A 156 2.86 4.34 37.18
N ALA A 157 4.08 4.78 36.89
CA ALA A 157 4.60 4.86 35.52
C ALA A 157 4.78 3.47 34.89
N GLN A 158 5.28 2.49 35.67
CA GLN A 158 5.36 1.09 35.23
C GLN A 158 3.97 0.47 35.02
N LEU A 159 3.00 0.77 35.89
CA LEU A 159 1.59 0.34 35.73
C LEU A 159 0.85 0.99 34.55
N ARG A 160 1.37 2.08 33.96
CA ARG A 160 0.86 2.66 32.70
C ARG A 160 1.60 2.18 31.45
N ALA A 161 2.74 1.51 31.61
CA ALA A 161 3.56 1.02 30.50
C ALA A 161 3.18 -0.41 30.05
N ASP A 162 2.28 -1.09 30.77
CA ASP A 162 1.99 -2.51 30.60
C ASP A 162 0.66 -2.79 29.86
N GLY A 163 0.33 -1.93 28.91
CA GLY A 163 -0.52 -2.28 27.78
C GLY A 163 0.36 -2.73 26.63
N GLN A 164 0.85 -3.98 26.66
CA GLN A 164 1.68 -4.50 25.56
C GLN A 164 0.95 -4.34 24.22
N GLN A 165 1.60 -3.67 23.28
CA GLN A 165 1.12 -3.51 21.91
C GLN A 165 0.94 -4.90 21.29
N GLN A 166 -0.32 -5.30 21.08
CA GLN A 166 -0.62 -6.58 20.46
C GLN A 166 -0.49 -6.44 18.93
N TRP A 167 0.23 -7.39 18.32
CA TRP A 167 0.43 -7.48 16.88
C TRP A 167 -0.35 -8.67 16.30
N PRO A 168 -0.97 -8.54 15.10
CA PRO A 168 -1.15 -7.31 14.34
C PRO A 168 -2.08 -6.32 15.05
N VAL A 169 -1.97 -5.03 14.71
CA VAL A 169 -2.94 -4.02 15.14
C VAL A 169 -4.30 -4.40 14.52
N PRO A 170 -5.36 -4.58 15.33
CA PRO A 170 -6.66 -4.96 14.80
C PRO A 170 -7.28 -3.81 14.01
N TYR A 171 -7.89 -4.12 12.88
CA TYR A 171 -8.72 -3.18 12.12
C TYR A 171 -9.86 -2.65 13.00
N ARG A 172 -9.95 -1.33 13.12
CA ARG A 172 -10.97 -0.66 13.92
C ARG A 172 -12.28 -0.59 13.17
N ARG A 173 -13.30 -1.23 13.75
CA ARG A 173 -14.70 -1.07 13.33
C ARG A 173 -15.36 0.15 13.99
N PHE A 174 -16.44 0.59 13.36
CA PHE A 174 -17.23 1.76 13.76
C PHE A 174 -18.69 1.37 13.97
N ASP A 175 -19.43 2.17 14.75
CA ASP A 175 -20.85 1.92 15.02
C ASP A 175 -21.74 2.11 13.78
N ARG A 176 -21.25 2.87 12.78
CA ARG A 176 -21.91 3.12 11.49
C ARG A 176 -20.94 3.76 10.49
N ARG A 177 -21.27 3.63 9.19
CA ARG A 177 -20.65 4.36 8.09
C ARG A 177 -21.08 5.84 8.08
N PRO A 178 -20.15 6.81 8.07
CA PRO A 178 -20.48 8.22 7.82
C PRO A 178 -20.79 8.44 6.33
N PRO A 179 -21.65 9.42 5.98
CA PRO A 179 -21.81 9.82 4.59
C PRO A 179 -20.48 10.28 4.00
N ALA A 180 -20.32 10.12 2.69
CA ALA A 180 -19.18 10.69 1.97
C ALA A 180 -19.14 12.21 2.11
N ASP A 181 -17.92 12.77 2.28
CA ASP A 181 -17.72 14.21 2.19
C ASP A 181 -17.89 14.66 0.73
N SER A 182 -18.46 15.85 0.52
CA SER A 182 -18.65 16.43 -0.82
C SER A 182 -17.37 16.65 -1.62
N TYR A 183 -16.20 16.66 -0.97
CA TYR A 183 -14.90 16.69 -1.65
C TYR A 183 -14.55 15.35 -2.33
N CYS A 184 -15.07 14.24 -1.82
CA CYS A 184 -14.81 12.91 -2.36
C CYS A 184 -15.75 12.62 -3.53
N GLU A 185 -15.30 12.92 -4.74
CA GLU A 185 -16.00 12.61 -5.99
C GLU A 185 -15.31 11.45 -6.73
N ALA A 186 -16.09 10.47 -7.20
CA ALA A 186 -15.59 9.33 -7.95
C ALA A 186 -15.72 9.57 -9.45
N LEU A 187 -14.66 9.29 -10.23
CA LEU A 187 -14.70 9.43 -11.70
C LEU A 187 -15.63 8.37 -12.33
N TYR A 188 -15.58 7.16 -11.79
CA TYR A 188 -16.53 6.08 -12.08
C TYR A 188 -17.41 5.88 -10.85
N PRO A 189 -18.74 5.82 -10.99
CA PRO A 189 -19.65 5.63 -9.86
C PRO A 189 -19.41 4.28 -9.18
N PHE A 190 -19.37 4.26 -7.85
CA PHE A 190 -19.37 3.05 -7.06
C PHE A 190 -20.68 2.28 -7.26
N CYS A 191 -20.59 0.96 -7.46
CA CYS A 191 -21.70 0.02 -7.53
C CYS A 191 -22.88 0.46 -8.45
N PRO A 192 -22.63 0.77 -9.74
CA PRO A 192 -23.61 1.45 -10.61
C PRO A 192 -24.88 0.65 -10.90
N THR A 193 -24.83 -0.68 -10.77
CA THR A 193 -25.92 -1.62 -11.04
C THR A 193 -26.43 -2.33 -9.78
N GLY A 194 -25.91 -1.99 -8.59
CA GLY A 194 -26.30 -2.63 -7.34
C GLY A 194 -27.57 -2.07 -6.70
N ASP A 195 -28.10 -2.77 -5.69
CA ASP A 195 -29.20 -2.21 -4.89
C ASP A 195 -28.71 -0.97 -4.13
N ARG A 196 -29.41 0.15 -4.34
CA ARG A 196 -29.05 1.47 -3.81
C ARG A 196 -29.00 1.54 -2.29
N ASP A 197 -29.73 0.64 -1.62
CA ASP A 197 -29.79 0.56 -0.16
C ASP A 197 -28.96 -0.64 0.36
N GLY A 198 -28.10 -1.24 -0.46
CA GLY A 198 -27.22 -2.37 -0.11
C GLY A 198 -27.96 -3.67 0.22
N ARG A 199 -29.18 -3.85 -0.30
CA ARG A 199 -30.03 -5.02 0.02
C ARG A 199 -29.78 -6.21 -0.89
N PHE A 200 -29.79 -7.37 -0.25
CA PHE A 200 -29.78 -8.67 -0.88
C PHE A 200 -31.24 -9.15 -1.09
N PRO A 201 -31.57 -9.78 -2.22
CA PRO A 201 -32.86 -10.42 -2.41
C PRO A 201 -32.96 -11.63 -1.47
N ALA A 202 -34.08 -11.76 -0.76
CA ALA A 202 -34.32 -12.90 0.11
C ALA A 202 -34.52 -14.18 -0.73
N ILE A 203 -33.62 -15.15 -0.55
CA ILE A 203 -33.72 -16.47 -1.19
C ILE A 203 -34.60 -17.38 -0.33
N ARG A 204 -35.36 -18.30 -0.93
CA ARG A 204 -36.20 -19.23 -0.14
C ARG A 204 -35.31 -20.19 0.63
N ASP A 205 -35.55 -20.40 1.92
CA ASP A 205 -34.68 -21.21 2.80
C ASP A 205 -34.33 -22.60 2.25
N SER A 206 -35.27 -23.25 1.54
CA SER A 206 -35.13 -24.58 0.94
C SER A 206 -34.44 -24.60 -0.43
N ASP A 207 -33.96 -23.46 -0.91
CA ASP A 207 -33.26 -23.35 -2.20
C ASP A 207 -31.80 -23.79 -2.07
N VAL A 208 -31.18 -24.15 -3.20
CA VAL A 208 -29.75 -24.46 -3.30
C VAL A 208 -29.10 -23.32 -4.08
N VAL A 209 -28.16 -22.65 -3.45
CA VAL A 209 -27.41 -21.53 -4.02
C VAL A 209 -25.98 -22.01 -4.29
N SER A 210 -25.59 -22.06 -5.56
CA SER A 210 -24.20 -22.33 -5.95
C SER A 210 -23.33 -21.13 -5.61
N VAL A 211 -22.15 -21.36 -5.02
CA VAL A 211 -21.18 -20.33 -4.64
C VAL A 211 -19.98 -20.42 -5.59
N TYR A 212 -19.55 -19.28 -6.12
CA TYR A 212 -18.47 -19.17 -7.10
C TYR A 212 -17.36 -18.27 -6.59
N ARG A 213 -16.11 -18.72 -6.77
CA ARG A 213 -14.92 -17.86 -6.72
C ARG A 213 -14.84 -17.10 -8.04
N LEU A 214 -14.82 -15.78 -7.94
CA LEU A 214 -14.68 -14.87 -9.07
C LEU A 214 -13.37 -14.08 -8.90
N GLN A 215 -12.54 -14.08 -9.93
CA GLN A 215 -11.30 -13.32 -9.99
C GLN A 215 -11.07 -12.77 -11.40
N THR A 216 -10.54 -11.57 -11.53
CA THR A 216 -10.22 -10.95 -12.82
C THR A 216 -9.09 -9.93 -12.66
N PRO A 217 -8.31 -9.58 -13.69
CA PRO A 217 -7.30 -8.52 -13.59
C PRO A 217 -7.91 -7.17 -13.14
N VAL A 218 -7.23 -6.51 -12.20
CA VAL A 218 -7.58 -5.14 -11.78
C VAL A 218 -7.61 -4.21 -13.00
N TRP A 219 -8.68 -3.43 -13.13
CA TRP A 219 -8.87 -2.41 -14.17
C TRP A 219 -8.73 -2.95 -15.62
N GLU A 220 -9.17 -4.19 -15.86
CA GLU A 220 -9.24 -4.80 -17.19
C GLU A 220 -9.91 -3.87 -18.25
N PHE A 221 -10.95 -3.14 -17.86
CA PHE A 221 -11.65 -2.18 -18.73
C PHE A 221 -10.76 -1.04 -19.28
N LYS A 222 -9.63 -0.74 -18.63
CA LYS A 222 -8.68 0.33 -18.99
C LYS A 222 -7.36 -0.20 -19.53
N TYR A 223 -6.90 -1.34 -19.03
CA TYR A 223 -5.56 -1.89 -19.31
C TYR A 223 -5.55 -3.30 -19.92
N GLY A 224 -6.72 -3.92 -20.13
CA GLY A 224 -6.84 -5.30 -20.58
C GLY A 224 -6.14 -6.28 -19.63
N ASP A 225 -5.53 -7.32 -20.22
CA ASP A 225 -4.87 -8.40 -19.49
C ASP A 225 -3.54 -8.02 -18.80
N VAL A 226 -3.08 -6.77 -18.95
CA VAL A 226 -1.72 -6.35 -18.53
C VAL A 226 -1.52 -6.53 -17.03
N LEU A 227 -2.50 -6.20 -16.19
CA LEU A 227 -2.35 -6.34 -14.73
C LEU A 227 -2.48 -7.80 -14.27
N GLY A 228 -3.16 -8.65 -15.05
CA GLY A 228 -3.21 -10.09 -14.85
C GLY A 228 -1.84 -10.75 -15.04
N LYS A 229 -1.02 -10.24 -15.98
CA LYS A 229 0.38 -10.68 -16.19
C LYS A 229 1.31 -10.35 -15.01
N PHE A 230 0.91 -9.43 -14.13
CA PHE A 230 1.59 -9.12 -12.87
C PHE A 230 0.84 -9.70 -11.65
N HIS A 231 -0.20 -10.51 -11.88
CA HIS A 231 -1.09 -11.07 -10.87
C HIS A 231 -1.62 -10.03 -9.87
N ILE A 232 -2.06 -8.88 -10.39
CA ILE A 232 -2.83 -7.89 -9.63
C ILE A 232 -4.31 -8.13 -9.99
N MET A 233 -4.99 -8.86 -9.13
CA MET A 233 -6.33 -9.40 -9.33
C MET A 233 -7.35 -8.69 -8.43
N HIS A 234 -8.57 -8.52 -8.95
CA HIS A 234 -9.77 -8.14 -8.20
C HIS A 234 -10.54 -9.40 -7.83
N ASP A 235 -11.07 -9.42 -6.61
CA ASP A 235 -11.69 -10.58 -5.97
C ASP A 235 -13.17 -10.35 -5.69
N ALA A 236 -14.01 -11.32 -6.07
CA ALA A 236 -15.45 -11.28 -5.88
C ALA A 236 -16.03 -12.68 -5.58
N ILE A 237 -17.31 -12.71 -5.19
CA ILE A 237 -18.07 -13.95 -4.95
C ILE A 237 -19.32 -13.94 -5.81
N GLY A 238 -19.49 -14.99 -6.61
CA GLY A 238 -20.72 -15.23 -7.37
C GLY A 238 -21.68 -16.13 -6.61
N PHE A 239 -22.98 -15.89 -6.78
CA PHE A 239 -24.05 -16.73 -6.27
C PHE A 239 -25.03 -17.07 -7.40
N SER A 240 -25.58 -18.29 -7.43
CA SER A 240 -26.65 -18.65 -8.38
C SER A 240 -27.70 -19.54 -7.73
N SER A 241 -28.97 -19.13 -7.77
CA SER A 241 -30.11 -19.88 -7.25
C SER A 241 -30.52 -20.97 -8.25
N LEU A 242 -30.54 -22.22 -7.80
CA LEU A 242 -31.01 -23.35 -8.60
C LEU A 242 -32.52 -23.26 -8.91
N LYS A 243 -33.31 -22.63 -8.03
CA LYS A 243 -34.77 -22.56 -8.13
C LYS A 243 -35.29 -21.41 -9.00
N THR A 244 -34.62 -20.26 -9.01
CA THR A 244 -35.01 -19.11 -9.84
C THR A 244 -34.18 -19.01 -11.11
N GLY A 245 -32.98 -19.59 -11.13
CA GLY A 245 -31.99 -19.38 -12.19
C GLY A 245 -31.30 -18.01 -12.15
N ALA A 246 -31.65 -17.15 -11.19
CA ALA A 246 -31.03 -15.85 -11.01
C ALA A 246 -29.64 -16.02 -10.39
N ASN A 247 -28.68 -15.25 -10.91
CA ASN A 247 -27.32 -15.16 -10.39
C ASN A 247 -26.98 -13.73 -9.97
N TYR A 248 -25.97 -13.62 -9.11
CA TYR A 248 -25.59 -12.37 -8.46
C TYR A 248 -24.07 -12.34 -8.27
N THR A 249 -23.50 -11.14 -8.33
CA THR A 249 -22.10 -10.88 -8.00
C THR A 249 -22.05 -10.02 -6.74
N MET A 250 -21.16 -10.39 -5.82
CA MET A 250 -20.88 -9.66 -4.59
C MET A 250 -19.39 -9.32 -4.51
N GLU A 251 -19.11 -8.04 -4.33
CA GLU A 251 -17.76 -7.47 -4.30
C GLU A 251 -17.61 -6.56 -3.08
N TRP A 252 -16.39 -6.14 -2.77
CA TRP A 252 -16.14 -5.07 -1.80
C TRP A 252 -14.94 -4.26 -2.26
N TYR A 253 -15.14 -2.98 -2.55
CA TYR A 253 -14.11 -2.12 -3.16
C TYR A 253 -14.30 -0.64 -2.82
N GLU A 254 -13.41 0.19 -3.33
CA GLU A 254 -13.30 1.61 -3.03
C GLU A 254 -14.46 2.43 -3.60
N LEU A 255 -15.06 3.30 -2.79
CA LEU A 255 -16.05 4.27 -3.29
C LEU A 255 -15.43 5.27 -4.29
N PHE A 256 -14.14 5.56 -4.12
CA PHE A 256 -13.42 6.63 -4.82
C PHE A 256 -12.16 6.14 -5.52
N GLN A 257 -12.09 4.86 -5.92
CA GLN A 257 -10.92 4.20 -6.51
C GLN A 257 -9.69 4.06 -5.57
N LEU A 258 -8.84 3.07 -5.87
CA LEU A 258 -7.67 2.64 -5.07
C LEU A 258 -6.72 3.77 -4.65
N GLY A 259 -6.43 4.71 -5.55
CA GLY A 259 -5.50 5.81 -5.27
C GLY A 259 -5.93 6.67 -4.07
N ASN A 260 -7.22 7.00 -3.99
CA ASN A 260 -7.82 7.80 -2.91
C ASN A 260 -7.92 7.04 -1.58
N CYS A 261 -7.83 5.70 -1.61
CA CYS A 261 -7.74 4.86 -0.42
C CYS A 261 -6.30 4.66 0.07
N THR A 262 -5.32 4.76 -0.85
CA THR A 262 -3.90 4.50 -0.54
C THR A 262 -3.15 5.76 -0.11
N PHE A 263 -3.51 6.94 -0.62
CA PHE A 263 -2.86 8.21 -0.30
C PHE A 263 -3.88 9.36 -0.12
N PRO A 264 -3.62 10.32 0.77
CA PRO A 264 -4.52 11.43 1.05
C PRO A 264 -4.35 12.60 0.08
N HIS A 265 -5.38 13.45 0.06
CA HIS A 265 -5.35 14.77 -0.57
C HIS A 265 -4.75 15.81 0.38
N LEU A 266 -3.86 16.64 -0.14
CA LEU A 266 -3.31 17.78 0.59
C LEU A 266 -4.07 19.05 0.23
N ARG A 267 -4.93 19.50 1.14
CA ARG A 267 -5.85 20.63 0.96
C ARG A 267 -5.29 21.88 1.65
N PRO A 268 -5.03 23.01 0.95
CA PRO A 268 -4.41 24.21 1.54
C PRO A 268 -5.13 24.80 2.76
N GLU A 269 -6.43 24.58 2.85
CA GLU A 269 -7.30 25.07 3.92
C GLU A 269 -7.34 24.17 5.18
N MET A 270 -6.62 23.04 5.18
CA MET A 270 -6.58 22.11 6.33
C MET A 270 -5.15 21.74 6.72
N PHE A 271 -4.93 21.51 8.02
CA PHE A 271 -3.62 21.08 8.52
C PHE A 271 -3.37 19.58 8.33
N ALA A 272 -4.39 18.74 8.50
CA ALA A 272 -4.27 17.29 8.31
C ALA A 272 -4.48 16.90 6.83
N PRO A 273 -3.75 15.91 6.30
CA PRO A 273 -4.07 15.25 5.04
C PRO A 273 -5.49 14.67 5.05
N PHE A 274 -6.21 14.80 3.94
CA PHE A 274 -7.62 14.43 3.84
C PHE A 274 -7.81 13.11 3.09
N TRP A 275 -8.52 12.16 3.70
CA TRP A 275 -8.69 10.82 3.17
C TRP A 275 -10.08 10.61 2.55
N CYS A 276 -10.10 10.15 1.30
CA CYS A 276 -11.31 9.65 0.62
C CYS A 276 -11.24 8.12 0.53
N ASN A 277 -10.97 7.48 1.66
CA ASN A 277 -10.61 6.06 1.76
C ASN A 277 -11.76 5.12 2.12
N GLN A 278 -13.02 5.51 1.86
CA GLN A 278 -14.15 4.60 2.11
C GLN A 278 -14.15 3.43 1.11
N GLY A 279 -14.32 2.22 1.63
CA GLY A 279 -14.64 1.01 0.85
C GLY A 279 -15.93 0.38 1.37
N ALA A 280 -16.70 -0.28 0.50
CA ALA A 280 -18.01 -0.85 0.84
C ALA A 280 -18.33 -2.11 0.01
N ALA A 281 -19.27 -2.91 0.51
CA ALA A 281 -19.83 -4.03 -0.22
C ALA A 281 -20.72 -3.54 -1.37
N CYS A 282 -20.58 -4.16 -2.53
CA CYS A 282 -21.42 -3.99 -3.70
C CYS A 282 -22.09 -5.32 -4.04
N PHE A 283 -23.40 -5.32 -4.29
CA PHE A 283 -24.16 -6.50 -4.68
C PHE A 283 -25.10 -6.16 -5.83
N PHE A 284 -25.02 -6.93 -6.92
CA PHE A 284 -25.81 -6.74 -8.13
C PHE A 284 -26.23 -8.06 -8.78
N GLU A 285 -27.28 -8.01 -9.59
CA GLU A 285 -27.76 -9.14 -10.39
C GLU A 285 -26.88 -9.35 -11.63
N GLY A 286 -26.64 -10.62 -11.99
CA GLY A 286 -25.73 -11.02 -13.04
C GLY A 286 -24.38 -11.54 -12.52
N ILE A 287 -23.84 -12.54 -13.21
CA ILE A 287 -22.41 -12.86 -13.25
C ILE A 287 -22.00 -12.66 -14.72
N ASP A 288 -21.02 -11.80 -14.98
CA ASP A 288 -20.47 -11.61 -16.32
C ASP A 288 -19.43 -12.69 -16.59
N ASP A 289 -19.90 -13.82 -17.15
CA ASP A 289 -19.06 -14.98 -17.45
C ASP A 289 -17.82 -14.61 -18.28
N LEU A 290 -17.90 -13.61 -19.18
CA LEU A 290 -16.76 -13.23 -20.02
C LEU A 290 -15.69 -12.50 -19.18
N HIS A 291 -16.11 -11.49 -18.40
CA HIS A 291 -15.23 -10.71 -17.54
C HIS A 291 -14.45 -11.57 -16.52
N TRP A 292 -15.10 -12.58 -15.95
CA TRP A 292 -14.47 -13.45 -14.94
C TRP A 292 -13.69 -14.62 -15.56
N SER A 293 -14.09 -15.15 -16.72
CA SER A 293 -13.44 -16.34 -17.31
C SER A 293 -12.36 -16.05 -18.34
N GLN A 294 -12.35 -14.89 -19.00
CA GLN A 294 -11.45 -14.63 -20.13
C GLN A 294 -9.97 -14.52 -19.71
N ASN A 295 -9.68 -13.73 -18.67
CA ASN A 295 -8.33 -13.47 -18.17
C ASN A 295 -8.19 -13.77 -16.65
N GLY A 296 -9.18 -14.47 -16.08
CA GLY A 296 -9.39 -14.56 -14.63
C GLY A 296 -9.70 -15.97 -14.14
N THR A 297 -10.62 -16.09 -13.18
CA THR A 297 -11.18 -17.34 -12.70
C THR A 297 -12.67 -17.19 -12.42
N LEU A 298 -13.47 -18.08 -13.00
CA LEU A 298 -14.85 -18.34 -12.61
C LEU A 298 -14.93 -19.82 -12.24
N GLU A 299 -15.01 -20.13 -10.95
CA GLU A 299 -15.01 -21.50 -10.43
C GLU A 299 -16.12 -21.71 -9.40
N LYS A 300 -16.98 -22.72 -9.59
CA LYS A 300 -17.95 -23.11 -8.56
C LYS A 300 -17.21 -23.84 -7.43
N ILE A 301 -17.14 -23.21 -6.27
CA ILE A 301 -16.43 -23.73 -5.09
C ILE A 301 -17.35 -24.40 -4.06
N GLY A 302 -18.67 -24.33 -4.21
CA GLY A 302 -19.58 -24.98 -3.27
C GLY A 302 -21.05 -24.72 -3.52
N GLU A 303 -21.86 -25.14 -2.55
CA GLU A 303 -23.30 -24.91 -2.48
C GLU A 303 -23.71 -24.59 -1.04
N VAL A 304 -24.71 -23.73 -0.89
CA VAL A 304 -25.32 -23.37 0.40
C VAL A 304 -26.84 -23.38 0.27
N THR A 305 -27.55 -23.51 1.40
CA THR A 305 -29.00 -23.33 1.42
C THR A 305 -29.39 -21.86 1.31
N GLY A 306 -30.61 -21.57 0.86
CA GLY A 306 -31.14 -20.20 0.89
C GLY A 306 -31.11 -19.57 2.29
N SER A 307 -31.29 -20.36 3.35
CA SER A 307 -31.20 -19.86 4.74
C SER A 307 -29.76 -19.48 5.13
N GLN A 308 -28.76 -20.24 4.70
CA GLN A 308 -27.34 -19.89 4.87
C GLN A 308 -26.98 -18.64 4.07
N PHE A 309 -27.47 -18.50 2.83
CA PHE A 309 -27.31 -17.29 2.03
C PHE A 309 -27.93 -16.07 2.72
N ASN A 310 -29.18 -16.15 3.19
CA ASN A 310 -29.86 -15.04 3.88
C ASN A 310 -29.12 -14.62 5.16
N ALA A 311 -28.61 -15.58 5.94
CA ALA A 311 -27.83 -15.31 7.14
C ALA A 311 -26.46 -14.66 6.84
N MET A 312 -25.81 -15.07 5.74
CA MET A 312 -24.60 -14.42 5.24
C MET A 312 -24.88 -13.00 4.74
N ALA A 313 -25.96 -12.80 3.99
CA ALA A 313 -26.38 -11.50 3.49
C ALA A 313 -26.64 -10.48 4.61
N GLN A 314 -27.32 -10.90 5.70
CA GLN A 314 -27.48 -10.06 6.88
C GLN A 314 -26.12 -9.70 7.50
N TRP A 315 -25.23 -10.68 7.65
CA TRP A 315 -23.87 -10.42 8.16
C TRP A 315 -23.06 -9.47 7.25
N VAL A 316 -23.24 -9.51 5.93
CA VAL A 316 -22.58 -8.57 5.01
C VAL A 316 -23.11 -7.15 5.21
N GLN A 317 -24.40 -6.97 5.51
CA GLN A 317 -24.93 -5.63 5.85
C GLN A 317 -24.26 -5.11 7.13
N ASP A 318 -24.17 -5.93 8.17
CA ASP A 318 -23.47 -5.59 9.42
C ASP A 318 -21.96 -5.32 9.18
N ASP A 319 -21.29 -6.07 8.28
CA ASP A 319 -19.89 -5.83 7.87
C ASP A 319 -19.75 -4.49 7.13
N ASN A 320 -20.72 -4.15 6.28
CA ASN A 320 -20.71 -2.96 5.43
C ASN A 320 -21.02 -1.66 6.20
N GLU A 321 -21.75 -1.74 7.31
CA GLU A 321 -21.96 -0.60 8.20
C GLU A 321 -20.77 -0.37 9.16
N THR A 322 -20.02 -1.42 9.51
CA THR A 322 -18.99 -1.36 10.56
C THR A 322 -17.54 -1.35 10.04
N GLY A 323 -17.27 -1.94 8.88
CA GLY A 323 -16.00 -1.93 8.16
C GLY A 323 -16.00 -0.88 7.05
N ILE A 324 -15.63 0.36 7.41
CA ILE A 324 -16.00 1.54 6.62
C ILE A 324 -14.90 2.08 5.70
N TYR A 325 -13.64 1.74 5.97
CA TYR A 325 -12.47 2.22 5.23
C TYR A 325 -11.68 1.08 4.59
N TYR A 326 -11.16 1.33 3.38
CA TYR A 326 -10.28 0.44 2.64
C TYR A 326 -8.84 0.67 3.09
N GLU A 327 -8.07 -0.41 3.24
CA GLU A 327 -6.63 -0.36 3.46
C GLU A 327 -5.92 -1.28 2.48
N THR A 328 -4.96 -0.71 1.75
CA THR A 328 -4.18 -1.37 0.69
C THR A 328 -3.02 -2.18 1.25
N TRP A 329 -2.39 -1.71 2.32
CA TRP A 329 -1.10 -2.22 2.77
C TRP A 329 -1.25 -3.32 3.82
N THR A 330 -0.74 -4.52 3.51
CA THR A 330 -0.36 -5.46 4.58
C THR A 330 1.10 -5.19 4.95
N VAL A 331 1.41 -5.03 6.23
CA VAL A 331 2.76 -4.67 6.69
C VAL A 331 3.34 -5.79 7.54
N ARG A 332 4.53 -6.28 7.17
CA ARG A 332 5.18 -7.45 7.79
C ARG A 332 6.61 -7.14 8.22
N SER A 333 7.14 -7.93 9.15
CA SER A 333 8.54 -7.79 9.57
C SER A 333 9.52 -8.15 8.46
N ASP A 334 9.22 -9.21 7.70
CA ASP A 334 10.08 -9.89 6.73
C ASP A 334 9.21 -10.69 5.72
N PRO A 335 9.73 -11.13 4.56
CA PRO A 335 8.98 -11.94 3.59
C PRO A 335 8.83 -13.43 3.96
N GLY A 336 9.32 -13.85 5.14
CA GLY A 336 9.28 -15.26 5.57
C GLY A 336 7.91 -15.69 6.13
N PRO A 337 7.58 -17.00 6.13
CA PRO A 337 6.31 -17.50 6.66
C PRO A 337 6.13 -17.22 8.16
N ASN A 338 7.23 -17.12 8.92
CA ASN A 338 7.25 -16.82 10.36
C ASN A 338 7.38 -15.32 10.67
N ALA A 339 7.21 -14.44 9.68
CA ALA A 339 7.30 -13.00 9.90
C ALA A 339 6.12 -12.49 10.75
N THR A 340 6.40 -11.52 11.63
CA THR A 340 5.33 -10.84 12.38
C THR A 340 4.54 -9.95 11.42
N VAL A 341 3.22 -10.06 11.44
CA VAL A 341 2.35 -9.09 10.76
C VAL A 341 2.10 -7.94 11.71
N TRP A 342 2.37 -6.72 11.26
CA TRP A 342 2.13 -5.50 12.02
C TRP A 342 0.72 -4.96 11.75
N PHE A 343 0.31 -4.95 10.48
CA PHE A 343 -1.00 -4.50 10.00
C PHE A 343 -1.48 -5.43 8.88
N GLU A 344 -2.76 -5.81 8.92
CA GLU A 344 -3.44 -6.51 7.81
C GLU A 344 -4.16 -5.50 6.93
N SER A 345 -4.16 -5.73 5.62
CA SER A 345 -4.98 -4.97 4.67
C SER A 345 -6.48 -5.14 4.95
N TYR A 346 -7.30 -4.27 4.38
CA TYR A 346 -8.76 -4.37 4.39
C TYR A 346 -9.28 -4.04 2.99
N ASP A 347 -9.17 -5.04 2.13
CA ASP A 347 -9.38 -4.97 0.68
C ASP A 347 -10.44 -5.98 0.20
N CYS A 348 -10.63 -6.08 -1.12
CA CYS A 348 -11.54 -7.05 -1.76
C CYS A 348 -11.21 -8.51 -1.40
N SER A 349 -9.94 -8.92 -1.48
CA SER A 349 -9.49 -10.27 -1.11
C SER A 349 -9.84 -10.60 0.34
N GLN A 350 -9.63 -9.66 1.26
CA GLN A 350 -9.92 -9.84 2.67
C GLN A 350 -11.43 -9.94 2.92
N PHE A 351 -12.27 -9.20 2.19
CA PHE A 351 -13.73 -9.34 2.24
C PHE A 351 -14.19 -10.72 1.75
N VAL A 352 -13.63 -11.20 0.64
CA VAL A 352 -13.91 -12.54 0.10
C VAL A 352 -13.57 -13.61 1.14
N HIS A 353 -12.41 -13.53 1.79
CA HIS A 353 -12.03 -14.45 2.87
C HIS A 353 -12.94 -14.35 4.10
N ARG A 354 -13.32 -13.15 4.56
CA ARG A 354 -14.27 -12.97 5.66
C ARG A 354 -15.61 -13.64 5.33
N THR A 355 -16.10 -13.48 4.10
CA THR A 355 -17.35 -14.08 3.64
C THR A 355 -17.26 -15.60 3.55
N TYR A 356 -16.19 -16.17 2.97
CA TYR A 356 -16.01 -17.62 2.94
C TYR A 356 -15.94 -18.23 4.34
N LYS A 357 -15.23 -17.57 5.26
CA LYS A 357 -15.22 -17.96 6.68
C LYS A 357 -16.62 -17.91 7.27
N LYS A 358 -17.40 -16.87 6.99
CA LYS A 358 -18.79 -16.77 7.45
C LYS A 358 -19.67 -17.88 6.90
N LEU A 359 -19.53 -18.24 5.63
CA LEU A 359 -20.24 -19.37 5.03
C LEU A 359 -19.85 -20.70 5.71
N ALA A 360 -18.56 -20.93 5.97
CA ALA A 360 -18.09 -22.11 6.71
C ALA A 360 -18.62 -22.17 8.16
N GLU A 361 -18.66 -21.03 8.88
CA GLU A 361 -19.31 -20.91 10.20
C GLU A 361 -20.81 -21.25 10.15
N LEU A 362 -21.48 -20.92 9.05
CA LEU A 362 -22.88 -21.26 8.78
C LEU A 362 -23.07 -22.71 8.30
N GLY A 363 -21.99 -23.49 8.15
CA GLY A 363 -22.01 -24.91 7.77
C GLY A 363 -21.88 -25.19 6.27
N ALA A 364 -21.47 -24.20 5.47
CA ALA A 364 -21.10 -24.44 4.07
C ALA A 364 -19.86 -25.33 3.98
N LYS A 365 -19.74 -26.08 2.87
CA LYS A 365 -18.52 -26.82 2.52
C LYS A 365 -17.99 -26.25 1.22
N LEU A 366 -16.87 -25.53 1.33
CA LEU A 366 -16.21 -24.91 0.19
C LEU A 366 -14.98 -25.75 -0.20
N SER A 367 -14.82 -25.99 -1.49
CA SER A 367 -13.71 -26.79 -2.05
C SER A 367 -13.39 -26.28 -3.44
N SER A 368 -12.11 -25.98 -3.68
CA SER A 368 -11.57 -25.57 -4.98
C SER A 368 -10.86 -26.75 -5.64
N GLY A 369 -11.03 -26.91 -6.94
CA GLY A 369 -10.19 -27.79 -7.76
C GLY A 369 -8.85 -27.13 -8.14
N SER A 370 -8.76 -25.81 -8.02
CA SER A 370 -7.54 -25.01 -8.25
C SER A 370 -6.95 -24.45 -6.94
N GLN A 371 -5.67 -24.04 -6.95
CA GLN A 371 -5.10 -23.28 -5.83
C GLN A 371 -5.78 -21.90 -5.73
N THR A 372 -6.23 -21.54 -4.53
CA THR A 372 -6.90 -20.27 -4.28
C THR A 372 -5.87 -19.21 -3.93
N ASN A 373 -5.23 -18.65 -4.96
CA ASN A 373 -4.26 -17.57 -4.83
C ASN A 373 -4.93 -16.19 -4.83
N TYR A 374 -4.32 -15.25 -4.11
CA TYR A 374 -4.81 -13.87 -3.95
C TYR A 374 -3.66 -12.87 -4.04
N THR A 375 -3.93 -11.69 -4.58
CA THR A 375 -2.96 -10.59 -4.62
C THR A 375 -2.77 -10.02 -3.22
N LYS A 376 -1.52 -9.88 -2.78
CA LYS A 376 -1.16 -9.15 -1.55
C LYS A 376 -0.12 -8.10 -1.86
N ILE A 377 -0.32 -6.90 -1.32
CA ILE A 377 0.61 -5.77 -1.45
C ILE A 377 1.28 -5.56 -0.10
N TYR A 378 2.55 -5.95 -0.01
CA TYR A 378 3.33 -5.92 1.21
C TYR A 378 4.23 -4.69 1.32
N LEU A 379 4.22 -4.08 2.50
CA LEU A 379 5.32 -3.29 3.02
C LEU A 379 6.13 -4.11 4.02
N TYR A 380 7.45 -3.99 3.98
CA TYR A 380 8.34 -4.63 4.95
C TYR A 380 9.05 -3.60 5.82
N SER A 381 8.94 -3.76 7.14
CA SER A 381 9.47 -2.80 8.11
C SER A 381 9.93 -3.49 9.40
N GLY A 382 10.77 -2.81 10.17
CA GLY A 382 10.90 -3.10 11.61
C GLY A 382 9.60 -2.79 12.35
N GLU A 383 9.61 -2.92 13.67
CA GLU A 383 8.45 -2.64 14.51
C GLU A 383 7.95 -1.18 14.30
N PRO A 384 6.67 -0.99 13.92
CA PRO A 384 6.12 0.34 13.69
C PRO A 384 6.04 1.18 14.94
N ARG A 385 6.22 2.50 14.79
CA ARG A 385 6.08 3.46 15.89
C ARG A 385 4.83 4.32 15.70
N TYR A 386 3.93 4.25 16.68
CA TYR A 386 2.77 5.14 16.77
C TYR A 386 3.19 6.61 16.85
N LEU A 387 2.54 7.48 16.07
CA LEU A 387 2.80 8.91 16.03
C LEU A 387 1.66 9.74 16.61
N GLY A 388 0.41 9.29 16.44
CA GLY A 388 -0.80 10.00 16.85
C GLY A 388 -1.86 10.08 15.75
N ASN A 389 -3.04 10.58 16.10
CA ASN A 389 -4.11 10.91 15.16
C ASN A 389 -4.00 12.36 14.64
N ASP A 390 -4.90 12.73 13.72
CA ASP A 390 -4.99 14.05 13.09
C ASP A 390 -4.86 15.22 14.09
N SER A 391 -5.63 15.20 15.18
CA SER A 391 -5.67 16.28 16.19
C SER A 391 -4.45 16.30 17.11
N ALA A 392 -3.77 15.15 17.25
CA ALA A 392 -2.56 15.02 18.06
C ALA A 392 -1.31 15.52 17.32
N ILE A 393 -1.28 15.44 15.99
CA ILE A 393 -0.10 15.81 15.17
C ILE A 393 -0.28 17.19 14.53
N PHE A 394 -1.37 17.41 13.82
CA PHE A 394 -1.53 18.57 12.93
C PHE A 394 -2.07 19.79 13.68
N GLY A 395 -1.58 20.98 13.32
CA GLY A 395 -1.87 22.22 14.04
C GLY A 395 -1.13 22.39 15.38
N GLN A 396 -0.45 21.37 15.90
CA GLN A 396 0.32 21.45 17.14
C GLN A 396 1.70 22.08 16.90
N PRO A 397 2.04 23.24 17.52
CA PRO A 397 3.32 23.91 17.27
C PRO A 397 4.55 23.05 17.61
N ALA A 398 4.44 22.19 18.63
CA ALA A 398 5.52 21.30 19.08
C ALA A 398 5.82 20.15 18.09
N LEU A 399 4.86 19.78 17.24
CA LEU A 399 4.98 18.69 16.26
C LEU A 399 4.97 19.20 14.81
N LYS A 400 5.15 20.51 14.60
CA LYS A 400 5.15 21.14 13.28
C LYS A 400 6.09 20.44 12.28
N ASN A 401 7.28 20.02 12.72
CA ASN A 401 8.23 19.33 11.85
C ASN A 401 7.66 17.98 11.39
N LEU A 402 7.21 17.13 12.31
CA LEU A 402 6.59 15.84 11.98
C LEU A 402 5.36 16.00 11.06
N ALA A 403 4.49 16.98 11.34
CA ALA A 403 3.36 17.30 10.48
C ALA A 403 3.81 17.70 9.05
N THR A 404 4.88 18.47 8.94
CA THR A 404 5.48 18.87 7.65
C THR A 404 6.09 17.67 6.93
N ASP A 405 6.81 16.80 7.64
CA ASP A 405 7.46 15.60 7.08
C ASP A 405 6.41 14.63 6.52
N ILE A 406 5.30 14.43 7.23
CA ILE A 406 4.16 13.59 6.77
C ILE A 406 3.47 14.21 5.55
N GLN A 407 3.23 15.53 5.55
CA GLN A 407 2.67 16.22 4.38
C GLN A 407 3.59 16.13 3.17
N GLN A 408 4.89 16.34 3.32
CA GLN A 408 5.87 16.20 2.24
C GLN A 408 5.91 14.78 1.69
N PHE A 409 5.87 13.77 2.57
CA PHE A 409 5.81 12.37 2.16
C PHE A 409 4.59 12.09 1.25
N TYR A 410 3.39 12.47 1.68
CA TYR A 410 2.20 12.26 0.87
C TYR A 410 2.13 13.14 -0.38
N HIS A 411 2.82 14.28 -0.40
CA HIS A 411 2.86 15.15 -1.58
C HIS A 411 3.43 14.44 -2.81
N MET A 412 4.39 13.53 -2.62
CA MET A 412 4.99 12.73 -3.70
C MET A 412 3.94 11.87 -4.44
N PHE A 413 2.88 11.43 -3.76
CA PHE A 413 1.86 10.53 -4.29
C PHE A 413 0.59 11.24 -4.77
N ARG A 414 0.54 12.58 -4.74
CA ARG A 414 -0.63 13.37 -5.16
C ARG A 414 -1.07 13.05 -6.60
N PRO A 415 -2.38 13.03 -6.91
CA PRO A 415 -2.88 12.81 -8.27
C PRO A 415 -2.55 13.97 -9.23
N HIS A 416 -2.79 13.74 -10.53
CA HIS A 416 -2.70 14.74 -11.61
C HIS A 416 -1.36 15.50 -11.72
N GLN A 417 -0.25 14.79 -11.62
CA GLN A 417 1.09 15.34 -11.86
C GLN A 417 1.39 15.45 -13.37
N SER A 418 2.26 16.39 -13.76
CA SER A 418 2.88 16.35 -15.10
C SER A 418 3.85 15.17 -15.19
N ILE A 419 4.21 14.74 -16.40
CA ILE A 419 5.10 13.57 -16.56
C ILE A 419 6.52 13.81 -15.97
N PHE A 420 6.95 15.07 -15.90
CA PHE A 420 8.20 15.47 -15.24
C PHE A 420 8.05 15.48 -13.72
N ASP A 421 6.97 16.09 -13.19
CA ASP A 421 6.69 16.08 -11.75
C ASP A 421 6.53 14.65 -11.22
N LEU A 422 5.96 13.75 -12.03
CA LEU A 422 5.88 12.32 -11.73
C LEU A 422 7.27 11.70 -11.65
N ALA A 423 8.13 11.89 -12.66
CA ALA A 423 9.49 11.35 -12.63
C ALA A 423 10.30 11.84 -11.42
N PHE A 424 10.13 13.10 -11.00
CA PHE A 424 10.71 13.62 -9.76
C PHE A 424 10.10 12.99 -8.52
N SER A 425 8.77 12.96 -8.40
CA SER A 425 8.09 12.42 -7.22
C SER A 425 8.36 10.92 -7.02
N LEU A 426 8.57 10.15 -8.10
CA LEU A 426 9.01 8.75 -8.01
C LEU A 426 10.47 8.62 -7.54
N LEU A 427 11.36 9.53 -7.94
CA LEU A 427 12.74 9.54 -7.46
C LEU A 427 12.81 9.92 -5.97
N GLU A 428 11.99 10.88 -5.53
CA GLU A 428 11.86 11.27 -4.14
C GLU A 428 11.24 10.15 -3.30
N ALA A 429 10.17 9.51 -3.77
CA ALA A 429 9.55 8.36 -3.11
C ALA A 429 10.53 7.18 -2.97
N TYR A 430 11.30 6.89 -4.02
CA TYR A 430 12.36 5.87 -3.96
C TYR A 430 13.43 6.24 -2.92
N LYS A 431 13.90 7.50 -2.91
CA LYS A 431 14.86 7.98 -1.92
C LYS A 431 14.31 7.79 -0.50
N GLU A 432 13.10 8.26 -0.23
CA GLU A 432 12.52 8.27 1.11
C GLU A 432 12.25 6.84 1.62
N VAL A 433 11.64 5.98 0.79
CA VAL A 433 11.24 4.62 1.19
C VAL A 433 12.40 3.62 1.19
N VAL A 434 13.36 3.75 0.26
CA VAL A 434 14.43 2.74 0.05
C VAL A 434 15.77 3.17 0.62
N LEU A 435 16.17 4.44 0.44
CA LEU A 435 17.48 4.93 0.87
C LEU A 435 17.44 5.43 2.32
N ASP A 436 16.50 6.33 2.62
CA ASP A 436 16.32 6.94 3.93
C ASP A 436 15.41 6.06 4.86
N LYS A 437 14.73 5.06 4.27
CA LYS A 437 13.98 3.97 4.95
C LYS A 437 12.77 4.43 5.76
N ASN A 438 12.10 5.46 5.30
CA ASN A 438 10.91 6.03 5.92
C ASN A 438 9.65 5.72 5.11
N PHE A 439 8.59 5.33 5.79
CA PHE A 439 7.24 5.33 5.25
C PHE A 439 6.27 5.75 6.35
N TYR A 440 5.26 6.54 5.98
CA TYR A 440 4.16 6.91 6.88
C TYR A 440 2.89 6.17 6.48
N LEU A 441 2.41 5.31 7.37
CA LEU A 441 1.16 4.57 7.21
C LEU A 441 0.04 5.31 7.97
N TYR A 442 -1.16 5.33 7.41
CA TYR A 442 -2.37 5.81 8.06
C TYR A 442 -3.32 4.64 8.27
N TYR A 443 -3.45 4.17 9.51
CA TYR A 443 -4.24 2.98 9.86
C TYR A 443 -5.10 3.29 11.09
N ASN A 444 -6.34 2.80 11.14
CA ASN A 444 -7.31 3.11 12.21
C ASN A 444 -7.58 4.61 12.43
N PHE A 445 -7.36 5.45 11.40
CA PHE A 445 -7.38 6.92 11.46
C PHE A 445 -6.24 7.53 12.30
N GLU A 446 -5.09 6.85 12.33
CA GLU A 446 -3.90 7.22 13.10
C GLU A 446 -2.63 7.04 12.24
N TYR A 447 -1.60 7.85 12.49
CA TYR A 447 -0.35 7.82 11.75
C TYR A 447 0.71 6.96 12.47
N TRP A 448 1.43 6.18 11.66
CA TRP A 448 2.49 5.27 12.10
C TRP A 448 3.74 5.48 11.24
N HIS A 449 4.90 5.54 11.88
CA HIS A 449 6.18 5.51 11.18
C HIS A 449 6.63 4.05 11.01
N LEU A 450 6.89 3.65 9.77
CA LEU A 450 7.43 2.34 9.44
C LEU A 450 8.94 2.48 9.15
N PRO A 451 9.84 1.88 9.96
CA PRO A 451 11.26 1.84 9.65
C PRO A 451 11.52 0.75 8.59
N MET A 452 11.56 1.15 7.32
CA MET A 452 11.47 0.23 6.18
C MET A 452 12.69 -0.72 6.06
N LYS A 453 12.41 -1.98 5.73
CA LYS A 453 13.38 -3.07 5.55
C LYS A 453 13.25 -3.67 4.15
N HIS A 454 14.37 -4.06 3.55
CA HIS A 454 14.36 -4.80 2.28
C HIS A 454 13.48 -6.08 2.40
N PRO A 455 12.62 -6.40 1.41
CA PRO A 455 12.55 -5.83 0.05
C PRO A 455 11.72 -4.54 -0.09
N TYR A 456 11.35 -3.90 1.02
CA TYR A 456 10.63 -2.62 1.12
C TYR A 456 9.17 -2.71 0.67
N VAL A 457 8.94 -2.97 -0.61
CA VAL A 457 7.60 -3.15 -1.19
C VAL A 457 7.61 -4.40 -2.07
N GLN A 458 6.59 -5.25 -1.96
CA GLN A 458 6.45 -6.43 -2.81
C GLN A 458 4.97 -6.71 -3.09
N ILE A 459 4.63 -7.01 -4.34
CA ILE A 459 3.35 -7.63 -4.69
C ILE A 459 3.59 -9.13 -4.78
N THR A 460 2.75 -9.93 -4.11
CA THR A 460 2.72 -11.39 -4.23
C THR A 460 1.35 -11.85 -4.72
N TYR A 461 1.33 -13.07 -5.27
CA TYR A 461 0.10 -13.78 -5.62
C TYR A 461 0.17 -15.17 -4.97
N GLU A 462 -0.27 -15.23 -3.73
CA GLU A 462 0.00 -16.35 -2.82
C GLU A 462 -1.26 -17.12 -2.44
N GLU A 463 -1.09 -18.42 -2.19
CA GLU A 463 -2.19 -19.33 -1.85
C GLU A 463 -2.72 -19.05 -0.44
N VAL A 464 -4.01 -18.73 -0.37
CA VAL A 464 -4.78 -18.66 0.88
C VAL A 464 -5.93 -19.66 0.76
N PRO A 465 -5.84 -20.83 1.43
CA PRO A 465 -6.83 -21.88 1.30
C PRO A 465 -8.25 -21.46 1.70
N LEU A 466 -9.24 -22.17 1.16
CA LEU A 466 -10.62 -22.07 1.63
C LEU A 466 -10.75 -22.61 3.08
N PRO A 467 -11.64 -22.02 3.90
CA PRO A 467 -11.78 -22.33 5.33
C PRO A 467 -12.58 -23.61 5.63
#